data_AF-A0A172UJS7-F1
#
_entry.id   AF-A0A172UJS7-F1
#
_cell.length_a   1.000
_cell.length_b   1.000
_cell.length_c   1.000
_cell.angle_alpha   90.00
_cell.angle_beta   90.00
_cell.angle_gamma   90.00
#
_symmetry.space_group_name_H-M   'P 1'
#
loop_
_entity.id
_entity.type
_entity.pdbx_description
1 polymer ?
#
loop_
_entity_poly.entity_id
_entity_poly.type
_entity_poly.pdbx_seq_one_letter_code
_entity_poly.pdbx_strand_id
1 'polypeptide(L)'
;MPHLLHIDSSVQEDRSVSRRLTARAADRWRAAHPGGTVTYRDLAADPLPHLDPGQSAPLSAELVDEIKTADTVLLGLPLYNYGPPSTVKAWVDHVLVDGLSVDFATGQGLLASTELVAIETRGGGYGPGTPRAGWDHAQGWLAHALSMTGLESRFIVVEFTLADTNPAMSELKGLAAQSLADGQAQIDLLWEARVVAV
;
A
#
# COMPACT_ATOMS: atom_id res chain seq x y z
N MET A 1 20.85 6.75 -4.59
CA MET A 1 20.90 5.27 -4.49
C MET A 1 19.46 4.83 -4.37
N PRO A 2 18.99 3.83 -5.13
CA PRO A 2 17.59 3.42 -5.05
C PRO A 2 17.18 3.14 -3.60
N HIS A 3 16.00 3.61 -3.21
CA HIS A 3 15.46 3.43 -1.87
C HIS A 3 13.98 3.02 -1.89
N LEU A 4 13.67 1.98 -1.13
CA LEU A 4 12.31 1.47 -0.92
C LEU A 4 11.85 1.81 0.49
N LEU A 5 10.69 2.46 0.60
CA LEU A 5 9.94 2.52 1.85
C LEU A 5 8.89 1.40 1.84
N HIS A 6 9.14 0.33 2.58
CA HIS A 6 8.23 -0.80 2.72
C HIS A 6 7.38 -0.63 3.99
N ILE A 7 6.07 -0.42 3.80
CA ILE A 7 5.08 -0.21 4.84
C ILE A 7 4.14 -1.42 4.93
N ASP A 8 4.10 -2.09 6.07
CA ASP A 8 3.07 -3.08 6.39
C ASP A 8 2.07 -2.52 7.40
N SER A 9 0.80 -2.92 7.30
CA SER A 9 -0.28 -2.42 8.17
C SER A 9 -1.25 -3.49 8.70
N SER A 10 -1.03 -4.75 8.32
CA SER A 10 -1.93 -5.84 8.71
C SER A 10 -1.68 -6.28 10.14
N VAL A 11 -2.76 -6.40 10.92
CA VAL A 11 -2.73 -6.94 12.30
C VAL A 11 -2.65 -8.46 12.34
N GLN A 12 -2.64 -9.14 11.19
CA GLN A 12 -2.66 -10.60 11.12
C GLN A 12 -1.27 -11.25 11.12
N GLU A 13 -0.20 -10.46 11.29
CA GLU A 13 1.20 -10.95 11.41
C GLU A 13 1.51 -12.03 10.35
N ASP A 14 2.00 -13.21 10.75
CA ASP A 14 2.38 -14.32 9.87
C ASP A 14 1.22 -14.86 9.00
N ARG A 15 -0.03 -14.68 9.43
CA ARG A 15 -1.22 -15.11 8.67
C ARG A 15 -1.61 -14.10 7.59
N SER A 16 -0.99 -12.93 7.57
CA SER A 16 -1.37 -11.85 6.67
C SER A 16 -0.97 -12.13 5.22
N VAL A 17 -1.97 -12.20 4.34
CA VAL A 17 -1.73 -12.28 2.89
C VAL A 17 -1.02 -11.03 2.36
N SER A 18 -1.39 -9.82 2.81
CA SER A 18 -0.74 -8.58 2.35
C SER A 18 0.75 -8.54 2.70
N ARG A 19 1.14 -8.80 3.96
CA ARG A 19 2.55 -8.92 4.40
C ARG A 19 3.36 -9.92 3.58
N ARG A 20 2.80 -11.09 3.26
CA ARG A 20 3.47 -12.08 2.41
C ARG A 20 3.72 -11.55 0.99
N LEU A 21 2.76 -10.81 0.44
CA LEU A 21 2.85 -10.24 -0.90
C LEU A 21 3.77 -9.01 -0.95
N THR A 22 3.76 -8.15 0.08
CA THR A 22 4.72 -7.03 0.19
C THR A 22 6.13 -7.54 0.41
N ALA A 23 6.35 -8.58 1.21
CA ALA A 23 7.65 -9.23 1.32
C ALA A 23 8.16 -9.73 -0.05
N ARG A 24 7.30 -10.41 -0.83
CA ARG A 24 7.64 -10.81 -2.21
C ARG A 24 8.00 -9.61 -3.09
N ALA A 25 7.20 -8.55 -3.04
CA ALA A 25 7.47 -7.35 -3.83
C ALA A 25 8.78 -6.67 -3.40
N ALA A 26 9.07 -6.57 -2.10
CA ALA A 26 10.34 -6.04 -1.62
C ALA A 26 11.53 -6.87 -2.11
N ASP A 27 11.41 -8.20 -2.17
CA ASP A 27 12.44 -9.08 -2.72
C ASP A 27 12.64 -8.85 -4.23
N ARG A 28 11.56 -8.65 -4.98
CA ARG A 28 11.63 -8.26 -6.40
C ARG A 28 12.30 -6.91 -6.59
N TRP A 29 11.93 -5.92 -5.77
CA TRP A 29 12.53 -4.60 -5.81
C TRP A 29 14.05 -4.66 -5.56
N ARG A 30 14.49 -5.42 -4.54
CA ARG A 30 15.92 -5.60 -4.25
C ARG A 30 16.68 -6.29 -5.39
N ALA A 31 16.06 -7.27 -6.03
CA ALA A 31 16.65 -7.95 -7.19
C ALA A 31 16.80 -7.00 -8.39
N ALA A 32 15.82 -6.13 -8.63
CA ALA A 32 15.84 -5.12 -9.70
C ALA A 32 16.78 -3.94 -9.41
N HIS A 33 17.07 -3.67 -8.13
CA HIS A 33 17.92 -2.56 -7.70
C HIS A 33 19.11 -3.04 -6.85
N PRO A 34 20.12 -3.71 -7.45
CA PRO A 34 21.31 -4.12 -6.72
C PRO A 34 21.98 -2.92 -6.02
N GLY A 35 22.20 -3.04 -4.72
CA GLY A 35 22.75 -1.96 -3.89
C GLY A 35 21.71 -0.92 -3.43
N GLY A 36 20.43 -1.11 -3.76
CA GLY A 36 19.34 -0.33 -3.18
C GLY A 36 19.20 -0.57 -1.67
N THR A 37 18.61 0.40 -0.98
CA THR A 37 18.35 0.33 0.47
C THR A 37 16.86 0.25 0.75
N VAL A 38 16.50 -0.24 1.94
CA VAL A 38 15.10 -0.40 2.34
C VAL A 38 14.91 0.16 3.74
N THR A 39 13.96 1.07 3.90
CA THR A 39 13.37 1.43 5.19
C THR A 39 12.11 0.60 5.37
N TYR A 40 11.99 -0.07 6.51
CA TYR A 40 10.81 -0.88 6.85
C TYR A 40 10.03 -0.21 7.98
N ARG A 41 8.72 -0.02 7.78
CA ARG A 41 7.80 0.53 8.77
C ARG A 41 6.60 -0.40 8.94
N ASP A 42 6.35 -0.83 10.16
CA ASP A 42 5.21 -1.67 10.49
C ASP A 42 4.19 -0.87 11.30
N LEU A 43 3.15 -0.40 10.63
CA LEU A 43 2.10 0.42 11.22
C LEU A 43 1.18 -0.36 12.18
N ALA A 44 1.23 -1.69 12.18
CA ALA A 44 0.48 -2.50 13.14
C ALA A 44 1.30 -2.80 14.39
N ALA A 45 2.61 -3.05 14.23
CA ALA A 45 3.51 -3.32 15.36
C ALA A 45 3.95 -2.04 16.10
N ASP A 46 4.18 -0.96 15.36
CA ASP A 46 4.52 0.37 15.88
C ASP A 46 3.51 1.41 15.35
N PRO A 47 2.30 1.45 15.91
CA PRO A 47 1.25 2.32 15.42
C PRO A 47 1.59 3.79 15.68
N LEU A 48 1.37 4.63 14.67
CA LEU A 48 1.51 6.07 14.80
C LEU A 48 0.41 6.64 15.70
N PRO A 49 0.71 7.68 16.51
CA PRO A 49 -0.31 8.42 17.22
C PRO A 49 -1.32 9.04 16.23
N HIS A 50 -2.51 9.38 16.72
CA HIS A 50 -3.39 10.25 15.96
C HIS A 50 -2.82 11.67 15.89
N LEU A 51 -3.22 12.43 14.87
CA LEU A 51 -2.84 13.84 14.78
C LEU A 51 -3.22 14.60 16.05
N ASP A 52 -2.22 15.24 16.63
CA ASP A 52 -2.32 16.22 17.70
C ASP A 52 -1.63 17.50 17.21
N PRO A 53 -2.38 18.60 17.01
CA PRO A 53 -1.85 19.87 16.51
C PRO A 53 -0.62 20.40 17.27
N GLY A 54 -0.43 20.01 18.53
CA GLY A 54 0.70 20.46 19.34
C GLY A 54 1.95 19.58 19.27
N GLN A 55 1.84 18.35 18.76
CA GLN A 55 2.89 17.32 18.92
C GLN A 55 3.25 16.58 17.63
N SER A 56 2.38 16.62 16.62
CA SER A 56 2.57 15.83 15.41
C SER A 56 3.62 16.38 14.43
N ALA A 57 3.98 17.67 14.51
CA ALA A 57 4.82 18.31 13.49
C ALA A 57 6.19 17.63 13.26
N PRO A 58 6.98 17.25 14.30
CA PRO A 58 8.24 16.54 14.10
C PRO A 58 8.06 15.17 13.43
N LEU A 59 7.09 14.39 13.89
CA LEU A 59 6.79 13.06 13.33
C LEU A 59 6.28 13.15 11.89
N SER A 60 5.42 14.12 11.61
CA SER A 60 4.96 14.39 10.25
C SER A 60 6.11 14.75 9.32
N ALA A 61 7.07 15.56 9.77
CA ALA A 61 8.25 15.89 8.98
C ALA A 61 9.11 14.66 8.70
N GLU A 62 9.33 13.79 9.70
CA GLU A 62 10.03 12.50 9.53
C GLU A 62 9.33 11.62 8.49
N LEU A 63 8.02 11.40 8.63
CA LEU A 63 7.25 10.52 7.74
C LEU A 63 7.19 11.02 6.31
N VAL A 64 7.11 12.34 6.09
CA VAL A 64 7.17 12.92 4.75
C VAL A 64 8.59 12.79 4.16
N ASP A 65 9.63 12.93 4.98
CA ASP A 65 11.03 12.79 4.53
C ASP A 65 11.36 11.34 4.14
N GLU A 66 10.80 10.34 4.84
CA GLU A 66 10.87 8.92 4.44
C GLU A 66 10.32 8.71 3.03
N ILE A 67 9.19 9.33 2.70
CA ILE A 67 8.58 9.23 1.37
C ILE A 67 9.44 9.93 0.32
N LYS A 68 9.90 11.16 0.60
CA LYS A 68 10.76 11.93 -0.32
C LYS A 68 12.08 11.24 -0.62
N THR A 69 12.63 10.53 0.36
CA THR A 69 13.87 9.77 0.22
C THR A 69 13.67 8.51 -0.61
N ALA A 70 12.44 7.96 -0.64
CA ALA A 70 12.11 6.76 -1.38
C ALA A 70 11.85 7.04 -2.87
N ASP A 71 12.39 6.18 -3.74
CA ASP A 71 11.95 6.08 -5.13
C ASP A 71 10.61 5.34 -5.21
N THR A 72 10.38 4.40 -4.28
CA THR A 72 9.15 3.62 -4.20
C THR A 72 8.66 3.50 -2.76
N VAL A 73 7.38 3.79 -2.54
CA VAL A 73 6.61 3.37 -1.37
C VAL A 73 5.86 2.10 -1.73
N LEU A 74 6.10 1.03 -0.98
CA LEU A 74 5.37 -0.23 -1.08
C LEU A 74 4.49 -0.39 0.15
N LEU A 75 3.17 -0.29 -0.02
CA LEU A 75 2.19 -0.35 1.06
C LEU A 75 1.38 -1.65 1.02
N GLY A 76 1.39 -2.42 2.11
CA GLY A 76 0.41 -3.48 2.33
C GLY A 76 -0.89 -2.92 2.87
N LEU A 77 -2.00 -3.12 2.16
CA LEU A 77 -3.31 -2.51 2.45
C LEU A 77 -4.42 -3.58 2.57
N PRO A 78 -4.56 -4.27 3.71
CA PRO A 78 -5.69 -5.17 3.90
C PRO A 78 -6.99 -4.40 4.12
N LEU A 79 -8.08 -4.81 3.47
CA LEU A 79 -9.40 -4.21 3.63
C LEU A 79 -10.03 -4.66 4.95
N TYR A 80 -10.21 -3.74 5.90
CA TYR A 80 -10.83 -3.98 7.20
C TYR A 80 -12.13 -3.20 7.33
N ASN A 81 -13.23 -3.90 7.60
CA ASN A 81 -14.55 -3.29 7.76
C ASN A 81 -14.87 -2.28 6.64
N TYR A 82 -14.62 -2.68 5.40
CA TYR A 82 -14.87 -1.88 4.19
C TYR A 82 -13.92 -0.69 3.97
N GLY A 83 -12.96 -0.45 4.85
CA GLY A 83 -11.98 0.65 4.75
C GLY A 83 -10.53 0.21 4.94
N PRO A 84 -9.59 1.16 4.94
CA PRO A 84 -8.19 0.87 5.24
C PRO A 84 -8.04 0.50 6.73
N PRO A 85 -6.92 -0.12 7.14
CA PRO A 85 -6.57 -0.20 8.55
C PRO A 85 -6.50 1.22 9.15
N SER A 86 -6.98 1.40 10.38
CA SER A 86 -6.96 2.71 11.06
C SER A 86 -5.56 3.28 11.19
N THR A 87 -4.54 2.43 11.23
CA THR A 87 -3.13 2.82 11.28
C THR A 87 -2.63 3.39 9.95
N VAL A 88 -3.14 2.92 8.81
CA VAL A 88 -2.90 3.56 7.49
C VAL A 88 -3.57 4.93 7.44
N LYS A 89 -4.79 5.06 7.99
CA LYS A 89 -5.45 6.37 8.10
C LYS A 89 -4.60 7.36 8.93
N ALA A 90 -4.09 6.93 10.09
CA ALA A 90 -3.19 7.75 10.90
C ALA A 90 -1.91 8.13 10.15
N TRP A 91 -1.29 7.19 9.41
CA TRP A 91 -0.14 7.48 8.56
C TRP A 91 -0.44 8.54 7.50
N VAL A 92 -1.54 8.40 6.75
CA VAL A 92 -1.95 9.39 5.74
C VAL A 92 -2.21 10.76 6.37
N ASP A 93 -2.83 10.81 7.55
CA ASP A 93 -3.06 12.06 8.28
C ASP A 93 -1.75 12.78 8.61
N HIS A 94 -0.68 12.04 8.92
CA HIS A 94 0.64 12.61 9.15
C HIS A 94 1.37 13.04 7.88
N VAL A 95 1.02 12.48 6.72
CA VAL A 95 1.69 12.73 5.44
C VAL A 95 1.14 13.97 4.75
N LEU A 96 -0.16 14.29 4.88
CA LEU A 96 -0.78 15.44 4.21
C LEU A 96 -0.46 16.76 4.94
N VAL A 97 0.69 17.36 4.63
CA VAL A 97 1.23 18.52 5.35
C VAL A 97 1.67 19.63 4.38
N ASP A 98 1.16 20.84 4.61
CA ASP A 98 1.51 22.03 3.86
C ASP A 98 3.01 22.35 3.95
N GLY A 99 3.61 22.74 2.82
CA GLY A 99 5.03 23.00 2.67
C GLY A 99 5.93 21.75 2.70
N LEU A 100 5.41 20.58 3.08
CA LEU A 100 6.17 19.34 3.12
C LEU A 100 5.78 18.37 2.01
N SER A 101 4.52 17.94 1.95
CA SER A 101 4.02 17.00 0.93
C SER A 101 3.24 17.69 -0.20
N VAL A 102 2.75 18.89 0.07
CA VAL A 102 1.92 19.70 -0.82
C VAL A 102 2.19 21.17 -0.51
N ASP A 103 2.17 22.02 -1.52
CA ASP A 103 2.11 23.46 -1.35
C ASP A 103 0.65 23.90 -1.53
N PHE A 104 -0.04 24.28 -0.45
CA PHE A 104 -1.44 24.70 -0.51
C PHE A 104 -1.64 26.07 -1.18
N ALA A 105 -0.61 26.91 -1.27
CA ALA A 105 -0.72 28.20 -1.95
C ALA A 105 -0.77 28.02 -3.47
N THR A 106 -0.02 27.05 -4.01
CA THR A 106 0.05 26.78 -5.45
C THR A 106 -0.76 25.55 -5.90
N GLY A 107 -1.11 24.68 -4.97
CA GLY A 107 -1.72 23.38 -5.25
C GLY A 107 -0.73 22.33 -5.76
N GLN A 108 0.57 22.59 -5.69
CA GLN A 108 1.60 21.69 -6.20
C GLN A 108 1.83 20.51 -5.24
N GLY A 109 1.72 19.28 -5.76
CA GLY A 109 2.16 18.08 -5.07
C GLY A 109 3.69 17.97 -5.02
N LEU A 110 4.26 17.70 -3.85
CA LEU A 110 5.70 17.67 -3.62
C LEU A 110 6.30 16.26 -3.55
N LEU A 111 5.48 15.23 -3.77
CA LEU A 111 5.85 13.81 -3.70
C LEU A 111 5.74 13.09 -5.05
N ALA A 112 5.54 13.83 -6.15
CA ALA A 112 5.26 13.26 -7.48
C ALA A 112 6.42 12.45 -8.10
N SER A 113 7.64 12.53 -7.56
CA SER A 113 8.77 11.71 -8.01
C SER A 113 8.76 10.30 -7.43
N THR A 114 7.95 10.04 -6.40
CA THR A 114 7.92 8.76 -5.69
C THR A 114 6.79 7.88 -6.22
N GLU A 115 7.12 6.65 -6.61
CA GLU A 115 6.12 5.64 -6.98
C GLU A 115 5.41 5.11 -5.72
N LEU A 116 4.08 4.99 -5.73
CA LEU A 116 3.36 4.29 -4.66
C LEU A 116 2.70 3.02 -5.22
N VAL A 117 3.17 1.86 -4.75
CA VAL A 117 2.55 0.55 -5.03
C VAL A 117 1.80 0.08 -3.79
N ALA A 118 0.48 -0.03 -3.89
CA ALA A 118 -0.38 -0.54 -2.85
C ALA A 118 -0.82 -1.98 -3.16
N ILE A 119 -0.41 -2.93 -2.33
CA ILE A 119 -0.87 -4.32 -2.41
C ILE A 119 -2.10 -4.44 -1.52
N GLU A 120 -3.27 -4.37 -2.16
CA GLU A 120 -4.55 -4.48 -1.49
C GLU A 120 -4.99 -5.93 -1.36
N THR A 121 -5.42 -6.34 -0.17
CA THR A 121 -5.97 -7.69 0.04
C THR A 121 -7.35 -7.65 0.66
N ARG A 122 -8.29 -8.40 0.08
CA ARG A 122 -9.70 -8.41 0.49
C ARG A 122 -10.14 -9.80 0.90
N GLY A 123 -10.87 -9.89 2.01
CA GLY A 123 -11.35 -11.17 2.53
C GLY A 123 -12.35 -11.87 1.61
N GLY A 124 -13.17 -11.11 0.89
CA GLY A 124 -14.13 -11.58 -0.11
C GLY A 124 -13.99 -10.81 -1.43
N GLY A 125 -14.98 -10.94 -2.31
CA GLY A 125 -15.03 -10.21 -3.58
C GLY A 125 -15.74 -8.87 -3.46
N TYR A 126 -15.11 -7.83 -4.00
CA TYR A 126 -15.60 -6.43 -4.01
C TYR A 126 -15.52 -5.79 -5.40
N GLY A 127 -14.94 -6.51 -6.38
CA GLY A 127 -14.91 -6.09 -7.78
C GLY A 127 -16.29 -6.09 -8.45
N PRO A 128 -16.38 -5.53 -9.67
CA PRO A 128 -17.60 -5.53 -10.48
C PRO A 128 -18.23 -6.93 -10.60
N GLY A 129 -19.55 -7.00 -10.47
CA GLY A 129 -20.30 -8.25 -10.57
C GLY A 129 -20.38 -9.08 -9.27
N THR A 130 -19.69 -8.67 -8.21
CA THR A 130 -19.82 -9.31 -6.88
C THR A 130 -20.97 -8.69 -6.06
N PRO A 131 -21.56 -9.40 -5.08
CA PRO A 131 -22.63 -8.84 -4.23
C PRO A 131 -22.22 -7.60 -3.42
N ARG A 132 -20.91 -7.39 -3.20
CA ARG A 132 -20.34 -6.25 -2.47
C ARG A 132 -19.58 -5.29 -3.39
N ALA A 133 -19.89 -5.30 -4.69
CA ALA A 133 -19.33 -4.35 -5.63
C ALA A 133 -19.54 -2.92 -5.14
N GLY A 134 -18.45 -2.13 -5.07
CA GLY A 134 -18.47 -0.74 -4.60
C GLY A 134 -18.41 -0.55 -3.09
N TRP A 135 -18.25 -1.62 -2.30
CA TRP A 135 -18.10 -1.55 -0.84
C TRP A 135 -16.63 -1.55 -0.39
N ASP A 136 -15.68 -1.52 -1.32
CA ASP A 136 -14.30 -1.19 -1.01
C ASP A 136 -14.16 0.33 -0.98
N HIS A 137 -14.02 0.87 0.23
CA HIS A 137 -13.72 2.27 0.47
C HIS A 137 -12.25 2.51 0.80
N ALA A 138 -11.37 1.49 0.78
CA ALA A 138 -9.94 1.68 1.01
C ALA A 138 -9.24 2.20 -0.24
N GLN A 139 -9.45 1.55 -1.39
CA GLN A 139 -8.74 1.88 -2.63
C GLN A 139 -9.04 3.31 -3.08
N GLY A 140 -10.33 3.66 -3.17
CA GLY A 140 -10.76 5.00 -3.58
C GLY A 140 -10.39 6.09 -2.58
N TRP A 141 -10.49 5.79 -1.27
CA TRP A 141 -10.08 6.74 -0.23
C TRP A 141 -8.57 7.02 -0.29
N LEU A 142 -7.72 6.00 -0.41
CA LEU A 142 -6.26 6.20 -0.41
C LEU A 142 -5.83 7.06 -1.60
N ALA A 143 -6.34 6.73 -2.80
CA ALA A 143 -6.04 7.49 -4.00
C ALA A 143 -6.47 8.97 -3.86
N HIS A 144 -7.66 9.23 -3.30
CA HIS A 144 -8.13 10.59 -3.08
C HIS A 144 -7.33 11.32 -1.98
N ALA A 145 -7.07 10.66 -0.86
CA ALA A 145 -6.42 11.25 0.31
C ALA A 145 -4.97 11.69 0.01
N LEU A 146 -4.29 11.00 -0.89
CA LEU A 146 -2.92 11.33 -1.31
C LEU A 146 -2.85 12.19 -2.57
N SER A 147 -3.95 12.38 -3.31
CA SER A 147 -3.98 13.04 -4.62
C SER A 147 -3.30 14.41 -4.65
N MET A 148 -3.50 15.24 -3.61
CA MET A 148 -2.90 16.58 -3.53
C MET A 148 -1.38 16.55 -3.35
N THR A 149 -0.82 15.45 -2.86
CA THR A 149 0.63 15.32 -2.64
C THR A 149 1.40 15.00 -3.93
N GLY A 150 0.69 14.59 -4.99
CA GLY A 150 1.29 14.09 -6.22
C GLY A 150 1.64 12.60 -6.21
N LEU A 151 1.46 11.89 -5.08
CA LEU A 151 1.57 10.43 -5.05
C LEU A 151 0.41 9.79 -5.82
N GLU A 152 0.74 9.04 -6.87
CA GLU A 152 -0.21 8.22 -7.61
C GLU A 152 -0.13 6.77 -7.14
N SER A 153 -1.27 6.22 -6.69
CA SER A 153 -1.34 4.85 -6.19
C SER A 153 -1.55 3.85 -7.33
N ARG A 154 -0.59 2.95 -7.53
CA ARG A 154 -0.74 1.74 -8.33
C ARG A 154 -1.21 0.58 -7.45
N PHE A 155 -2.41 0.07 -7.70
CA PHE A 155 -2.97 -1.03 -6.91
C PHE A 155 -2.70 -2.39 -7.55
N ILE A 156 -2.30 -3.36 -6.71
CA ILE A 156 -2.36 -4.79 -7.01
C ILE A 156 -3.33 -5.41 -6.02
N VAL A 157 -4.43 -5.98 -6.51
CA VAL A 157 -5.53 -6.47 -5.69
C VAL A 157 -5.54 -7.99 -5.64
N VAL A 158 -5.63 -8.56 -4.44
CA VAL A 158 -5.85 -9.99 -4.20
C VAL A 158 -7.11 -10.18 -3.35
N GLU A 159 -8.10 -10.89 -3.89
CA GLU A 159 -9.41 -11.12 -3.25
C GLU A 159 -9.54 -12.53 -2.66
N PHE A 160 -10.64 -12.73 -1.91
CA PHE A 160 -11.03 -14.02 -1.33
C PHE A 160 -10.02 -14.61 -0.33
N THR A 161 -9.25 -13.76 0.37
CA THR A 161 -8.23 -14.22 1.32
C THR A 161 -8.78 -14.99 2.52
N LEU A 162 -10.09 -14.92 2.78
CA LEU A 162 -10.76 -15.71 3.82
C LEU A 162 -11.29 -17.07 3.35
N ALA A 163 -11.17 -17.41 2.06
CA ALA A 163 -11.74 -18.66 1.50
C ALA A 163 -11.18 -19.93 2.16
N ASP A 164 -9.93 -19.90 2.63
CA ASP A 164 -9.31 -21.04 3.31
C ASP A 164 -9.73 -21.21 4.77
N THR A 165 -10.14 -20.12 5.42
CA THR A 165 -10.46 -20.12 6.85
C THR A 165 -11.95 -20.01 7.14
N ASN A 166 -12.76 -19.56 6.19
CA ASN A 166 -14.20 -19.41 6.33
C ASN A 166 -14.93 -20.55 5.57
N PRO A 167 -15.55 -21.52 6.27
CA PRO A 167 -16.24 -22.64 5.64
C PRO A 167 -17.34 -22.23 4.65
N ALA A 168 -18.00 -21.07 4.88
CA ALA A 168 -19.03 -20.53 4.00
C ALA A 168 -18.49 -20.05 2.64
N MET A 169 -17.17 -19.97 2.49
CA MET A 169 -16.47 -19.54 1.29
C MET A 169 -15.68 -20.67 0.62
N SER A 170 -15.89 -21.92 1.04
CA SER A 170 -15.15 -23.09 0.52
C SER A 170 -15.22 -23.24 -1.00
N GLU A 171 -16.37 -22.97 -1.61
CA GLU A 171 -16.56 -22.99 -3.07
C GLU A 171 -15.74 -21.90 -3.80
N LEU A 172 -15.28 -20.87 -3.09
CA LEU A 172 -14.49 -19.76 -3.66
C LEU A 172 -12.98 -20.04 -3.66
N LYS A 173 -12.51 -21.18 -3.13
CA LYS A 173 -11.08 -21.50 -3.04
C LYS A 173 -10.38 -21.50 -4.40
N GLY A 174 -11.06 -21.95 -5.46
CA GLY A 174 -10.51 -21.87 -6.82
C GLY A 174 -10.27 -20.43 -7.28
N LEU A 175 -11.23 -19.54 -7.01
CA LEU A 175 -11.11 -18.10 -7.30
C LEU A 175 -10.05 -17.43 -6.43
N ALA A 176 -9.92 -17.83 -5.16
CA ALA A 176 -8.88 -17.34 -4.27
C ALA A 176 -7.47 -17.70 -4.77
N ALA A 177 -7.27 -18.95 -5.20
CA ALA A 177 -6.00 -19.40 -5.76
C ALA A 177 -5.66 -18.64 -7.05
N GLN A 178 -6.64 -18.43 -7.94
CA GLN A 178 -6.44 -17.64 -9.16
C GLN A 178 -6.09 -16.19 -8.84
N SER A 179 -6.84 -15.53 -7.96
CA SER A 179 -6.59 -14.13 -7.58
C SER A 179 -5.22 -13.95 -6.94
N LEU A 180 -4.78 -14.90 -6.11
CA LEU A 180 -3.43 -14.89 -5.55
C LEU A 180 -2.36 -15.05 -6.64
N ALA A 181 -2.54 -15.99 -7.57
CA ALA A 181 -1.61 -16.20 -8.68
C ALA A 181 -1.49 -14.95 -9.57
N ASP A 182 -2.62 -14.31 -9.90
CA ASP A 182 -2.65 -13.09 -10.70
C ASP A 182 -1.95 -11.92 -9.99
N GLY A 183 -2.18 -11.76 -8.69
CA GLY A 183 -1.48 -10.76 -7.88
C GLY A 183 0.03 -11.01 -7.80
N GLN A 184 0.45 -12.26 -7.63
CA GLN A 184 1.86 -12.64 -7.65
C GLN A 184 2.51 -12.40 -9.01
N ALA A 185 1.81 -12.70 -10.12
CA ALA A 185 2.30 -12.42 -11.46
C ALA A 185 2.45 -10.91 -11.70
N GLN A 186 1.49 -10.09 -11.26
CA GLN A 186 1.63 -8.63 -11.33
C GLN A 186 2.80 -8.11 -10.51
N ILE A 187 3.04 -8.66 -9.32
CA ILE A 187 4.21 -8.33 -8.47
C ILE A 187 5.51 -8.72 -9.17
N ASP A 188 5.56 -9.89 -9.80
CA ASP A 188 6.77 -10.36 -10.47
C ASP A 188 7.18 -9.48 -11.66
N LEU A 189 6.19 -8.90 -12.35
CA LEU A 189 6.40 -7.95 -13.43
C LEU A 189 6.75 -6.53 -12.93
N LEU A 190 6.73 -6.27 -11.61
CA LEU A 190 7.18 -4.99 -11.06
C LEU A 190 8.69 -4.84 -11.26
N TRP A 191 9.08 -3.69 -11.80
CA TRP A 191 10.49 -3.30 -12.01
C TRP A 191 11.31 -4.25 -12.90
N GLU A 192 10.65 -5.11 -13.69
CA GLU A 192 11.32 -5.77 -14.81
C GLU A 192 11.78 -4.73 -15.84
N ALA A 193 13.02 -4.87 -16.33
CA ALA A 193 13.50 -4.03 -17.41
C ALA A 193 12.58 -4.23 -18.62
N ARG A 194 11.88 -3.17 -19.06
CA ARG A 194 11.16 -3.20 -20.33
C ARG A 194 12.17 -3.58 -21.40
N VAL A 195 12.04 -4.77 -21.97
CA VAL A 195 12.73 -5.12 -23.21
C VAL A 195 12.13 -4.20 -24.26
N VAL A 196 12.79 -3.08 -24.52
CA VAL A 196 12.47 -2.24 -25.66
C VAL A 196 12.84 -3.09 -26.88
N ALA A 197 11.83 -3.66 -27.53
CA ALA A 197 12.02 -4.27 -28.84
C ALA A 197 12.54 -3.17 -29.77
N VAL A 198 13.75 -3.38 -30.29
CA VAL A 198 14.39 -2.55 -31.32
C VAL A 198 13.73 -2.81 -32.67
#